data_AF-A0A9E3MG53-F1
#
_entry.id   AF-A0A9E3MG53-F1
#
_cell.length_a   1.000
_cell.length_b   1.000
_cell.length_c   1.000
_cell.angle_alpha   90.00
_cell.angle_beta   90.00
_cell.angle_gamma   90.00
#
_symmetry.space_group_name_H-M   'P 1'
#
loop_
_entity.id
_entity.type
_entity.pdbx_description
1 polymer ?
#
loop_
_entity_poly.entity_id
_entity_poly.type
_entity_poly.pdbx_seq_one_letter_code
_entity_poly.pdbx_strand_id
1 'polypeptide(L)' 'ISSEIDEVLRISDRIVVMRDRRKAGELPRGATEAEVMNLICEPAAA' A
#
# COMPACT_ATOMS: atom_id res chain seq x y z
N ILE A 1 6.14 13.82 0.88
CA ILE A 1 5.17 13.20 -0.05
C ILE A 1 5.98 12.82 -1.28
N SER A 2 5.97 11.54 -1.67
CA SER A 2 6.68 11.05 -2.85
C SER A 2 5.68 10.41 -3.80
N SER A 3 5.99 10.47 -5.10
CA SER A 3 5.30 9.78 -6.18
C SER A 3 5.96 8.45 -6.55
N GLU A 4 7.15 8.18 -6.03
CA GLU A 4 7.90 6.95 -6.31
C GLU A 4 7.63 5.92 -5.22
N ILE A 5 7.07 4.78 -5.61
CA ILE A 5 6.64 3.75 -4.66
C ILE A 5 7.84 3.16 -3.90
N ASP A 6 8.97 2.98 -4.57
CA ASP A 6 10.22 2.48 -3.99
C ASP A 6 10.77 3.37 -2.89
N GLU A 7 10.64 4.69 -3.04
CA GLU A 7 11.05 5.64 -2.01
C GLU A 7 10.16 5.47 -0.77
N VAL A 8 8.84 5.41 -0.96
CA VAL A 8 7.86 5.23 0.12
C VAL A 8 8.09 3.91 0.85
N LEU A 9 8.28 2.81 0.13
CA LEU A 9 8.55 1.48 0.70
C LEU A 9 9.82 1.46 1.56
N ARG A 10 10.87 2.20 1.16
CA ARG A 10 12.16 2.24 1.84
C ARG A 10 12.13 3.02 3.16
N ILE A 11 11.38 4.12 3.19
CA ILE A 11 11.38 5.06 4.33
C ILE A 11 10.25 4.82 5.33
N SER A 12 9.17 4.17 4.91
CA SER A 12 7.96 4.08 5.73
C SER A 12 8.05 2.94 6.76
N ASP A 13 7.70 3.25 8.00
CA ASP A 13 7.51 2.23 9.05
C ASP A 13 6.16 1.51 8.91
N ARG A 14 5.17 2.17 8.32
CA ARG A 14 3.84 1.62 8.05
C ARG A 14 3.24 2.28 6.81
N ILE A 15 2.57 1.47 5.99
CA ILE A 15 1.97 1.90 4.73
C ILE A 15 0.47 1.62 4.77
N VAL A 16 -0.34 2.63 4.48
CA VAL A 16 -1.80 2.50 4.39
C VAL A 16 -2.20 2.66 2.94
N VAL A 17 -2.84 1.65 2.37
CA VAL A 17 -3.35 1.71 0.99
C VAL A 17 -4.81 2.13 1.02
N MET A 18 -5.13 3.16 0.23
CA MET A 18 -6.48 3.70 0.11
C MET A 18 -7.02 3.42 -1.29
N ARG A 19 -8.28 3.00 -1.39
CA ARG A 19 -9.00 2.81 -2.66
C ARG A 19 -10.47 3.16 -2.46
N ASP A 20 -11.09 3.80 -3.46
CA ASP A 20 -12.51 4.19 -3.42
C ASP A 20 -12.90 4.99 -2.16
N ARG A 21 -11.98 5.85 -1.70
CA ARG A 21 -12.11 6.64 -0.46
C ARG A 21 -12.24 5.78 0.81
N ARG A 22 -11.80 4.52 0.76
CA ARG A 22 -11.77 3.58 1.89
C ARG A 22 -10.36 3.02 2.09
N LYS A 23 -10.08 2.53 3.30
CA LYS A 23 -8.85 1.80 3.60
C LYS A 23 -8.95 0.42 2.94
N ALA A 24 -8.07 0.15 1.98
CA ALA A 24 -7.94 -1.16 1.36
C ALA A 24 -7.15 -2.12 2.27
N GLY A 25 -6.11 -1.61 2.93
CA GLY A 25 -5.31 -2.41 3.86
C GLY A 25 -4.17 -1.60 4.48
N GLU A 26 -3.42 -2.28 5.35
CA GLU A 26 -2.18 -1.76 5.96
C GLU A 26 -1.06 -2.78 5.79
N LEU A 27 0.13 -2.28 5.52
CA LEU A 27 1.33 -3.09 5.35
C LEU A 27 2.42 -2.62 6.34
N PRO A 28 3.18 -3.56 6.92
CA PRO A 28 4.30 -3.23 7.78
C PRO A 28 5.50 -2.72 6.95
N ARG A 29 6.53 -2.22 7.65
CA ARG A 29 7.83 -1.95 7.05
C ARG A 29 8.39 -3.20 6.35
N GLY A 30 9.02 -2.99 5.19
CA GLY A 30 9.62 -4.07 4.41
C GLY A 30 8.65 -4.80 3.47
N ALA A 31 7.40 -4.31 3.38
CA ALA A 31 6.48 -4.76 2.34
C ALA A 31 7.04 -4.51 0.94
N THR A 32 6.63 -5.37 0.02
CA THR A 32 7.00 -5.36 -1.38
C THR A 32 6.03 -4.53 -2.20
N GLU A 33 6.48 -4.05 -3.37
CA GLU A 33 5.61 -3.40 -4.34
C GLU A 33 4.43 -4.31 -4.74
N ALA A 34 4.67 -5.62 -4.89
CA ALA A 34 3.64 -6.59 -5.21
C ALA A 34 2.52 -6.64 -4.15
N GLU A 35 2.85 -6.59 -2.84
CA GLU A 35 1.86 -6.53 -1.77
C GLU A 35 1.03 -5.25 -1.81
N VAL A 36 1.64 -4.12 -2.16
CA VAL A 36 0.92 -2.85 -2.36
C VAL A 36 -0.02 -2.95 -3.56
N MET A 37 0.46 -3.46 -4.69
CA MET A 37 -0.34 -3.65 -5.90
C MET A 37 -1.50 -4.63 -5.67
N ASN A 38 -1.30 -5.67 -4.87
CA ASN A 38 -2.37 -6.56 -4.47
C ASN A 38 -3.47 -5.81 -3.71
N LEU A 39 -3.13 -4.96 -2.73
CA LEU A 39 -4.14 -4.14 -2.03
C LEU A 39 -4.83 -3.12 -2.95
N ILE A 40 -4.15 -2.64 -4.00
CA ILE A 40 -4.75 -1.76 -5.01
C ILE A 40 -5.73 -2.52 -5.90
N CYS A 41 -5.43 -3.77 -6.28
CA CYS A 41 -6.18 -4.54 -7.27
C CYS A 41 -7.18 -5.54 -6.67
N GLU A 42 -6.99 -6.04 -5.45
CA GLU A 42 -7.86 -7.03 -4.82
C GLU A 42 -9.26 -6.46 -4.66
N PRO A 43 -10.32 -7.06 -5.21
CA PRO A 43 -11.67 -6.59 -4.96
C PRO A 43 -11.89 -6.57 -3.44
N ALA A 44 -12.34 -5.43 -2.92
CA ALA A 44 -12.63 -5.32 -1.49
C ALA A 44 -13.54 -6.49 -1.14
N ALA A 45 -13.11 -7.35 -0.22
CA ALA A 45 -13.88 -8.49 0.23
C ALA A 45 -15.32 -8.02 0.47
N ALA A 46 -16.25 -8.66 -0.25
CA ALA A 46 -17.67 -8.35 -0.25
C ALA A 46 -18.28 -8.46 1.16
#